data_AF-A0A8T3PBA4-F1
#
_entry.id   AF-A0A8T3PBA4-F1
#
_cell.length_a   1.000
_cell.length_b   1.000
_cell.length_c   1.000
_cell.angle_alpha   90.00
_cell.angle_beta   90.00
_cell.angle_gamma   90.00
#
_symmetry.space_group_name_H-M   'P 1'
#
loop_
_entity.id
_entity.type
_entity.pdbx_description
1 polymer ?
#
loop_
_entity_poly.entity_id
_entity_poly.type
_entity_poly.pdbx_seq_one_letter_code
_entity_poly.pdbx_strand_id
1 'polypeptide(L)'
;MTGRSVRLVLVTPDGEPLGMLAPFPVATPWWQDAEPIVRGARQHHGVELTVLRVLEGELPSPPGGSVTYLAEVTEPVAAEPWPGHLDEHRLRQSWARPGGPTADLTWALTALRERNLQLTGPPEQVRSWNLSSLWRLPTAGQTACLKVVPPFFAHEGELLARLQGGPVPALLAHDGGRVLLAEIAGEDLYEAQEPLRSAMVTMLVDLQAEWMGRVDELLALNLPDWRGPALAEAIGAVVERVGPELSGRDRRVLSDFVACLEARLVEVGACGLPDTLVHGDFHPGNLRGDGSMLVLLDWGDSGIGHPLLDESAFLDRIPGDAVASVREHWHSEWRRAVPGSQPERAAELLAPVAAARQAVIYQHFLDNIEPSEHPYHRRDPQGWLGRAAALLHATA
;
A
#
# COMPACT_ATOMS: atom_id res chain seq x y z
N MET A 1 -7.94 21.15 -3.37
CA MET A 1 -8.68 20.11 -4.13
C MET A 1 -10.16 20.27 -3.82
N THR A 2 -11.03 20.18 -4.82
CA THR A 2 -12.49 20.16 -4.63
C THR A 2 -12.90 18.82 -4.03
N GLY A 3 -13.82 18.79 -3.05
CA GLY A 3 -14.34 17.56 -2.44
C GLY A 3 -15.08 16.65 -3.43
N ARG A 4 -15.83 15.66 -2.92
CA ARG A 4 -16.63 14.73 -3.73
C ARG A 4 -18.10 14.74 -3.32
N SER A 5 -18.99 14.35 -4.23
CA SER A 5 -20.39 14.08 -3.92
C SER A 5 -20.53 12.59 -3.60
N VAL A 6 -21.24 12.27 -2.52
CA VAL A 6 -21.38 10.89 -2.02
C VAL A 6 -22.83 10.48 -2.07
N ARG A 7 -23.09 9.29 -2.61
CA ARG A 7 -24.37 8.59 -2.54
C ARG A 7 -24.16 7.26 -1.83
N LEU A 8 -25.10 6.89 -0.96
CA LEU A 8 -25.00 5.68 -0.15
C LEU A 8 -26.13 4.73 -0.52
N VAL A 9 -25.76 3.50 -0.88
CA VAL A 9 -26.65 2.35 -0.96
C VAL A 9 -26.53 1.59 0.35
N LEU A 10 -27.65 1.31 1.00
CA LEU A 10 -27.71 0.74 2.34
C LEU A 10 -28.05 -0.75 2.29
N VAL A 11 -27.40 -1.52 3.17
CA VAL A 11 -27.68 -2.93 3.42
C VAL A 11 -27.75 -3.23 4.92
N THR A 12 -28.47 -4.28 5.28
CA THR A 12 -28.41 -4.89 6.62
C THR A 12 -27.13 -5.72 6.77
N PRO A 13 -26.74 -6.11 8.00
CA PRO A 13 -25.60 -7.00 8.22
C PRO A 13 -25.74 -8.39 7.56
N ASP A 14 -26.98 -8.83 7.30
CA ASP A 14 -27.28 -10.08 6.58
C ASP A 14 -27.26 -9.89 5.04
N GLY A 15 -27.01 -8.65 4.57
CA GLY A 15 -26.89 -8.31 3.16
C GLY A 15 -28.21 -7.96 2.46
N GLU A 16 -29.29 -7.74 3.20
CA GLU A 16 -30.57 -7.31 2.60
C GLU A 16 -30.47 -5.83 2.15
N PRO A 17 -30.73 -5.51 0.87
CA PRO A 17 -30.72 -4.13 0.40
C PRO A 17 -31.89 -3.32 0.97
N LEU A 18 -31.60 -2.14 1.50
CA LEU A 18 -32.60 -1.23 2.06
C LEU A 18 -32.96 -0.08 1.11
N GLY A 19 -32.09 0.24 0.16
CA GLY A 19 -32.27 1.34 -0.79
C GLY A 19 -31.07 2.29 -0.81
N MET A 20 -31.28 3.53 -1.26
CA MET A 20 -30.26 4.57 -1.29
C MET A 20 -30.71 5.86 -0.60
N LEU A 21 -29.74 6.59 -0.06
CA LEU A 21 -29.93 7.94 0.49
C LEU A 21 -29.71 9.00 -0.59
N ALA A 22 -30.33 10.17 -0.39
CA ALA A 22 -30.04 11.35 -1.21
C ALA A 22 -28.54 11.72 -1.09
N PRO A 23 -27.91 12.20 -2.17
CA PRO A 23 -26.48 12.48 -2.14
C PRO A 23 -26.13 13.69 -1.28
N PHE A 24 -24.92 13.70 -0.71
CA PHE A 24 -24.39 14.78 0.11
C PHE A 24 -22.92 15.07 -0.20
N PRO A 25 -22.42 16.29 0.04
CA PRO A 25 -21.03 16.63 -0.21
C PRO A 25 -20.10 16.12 0.91
N VAL A 26 -18.92 15.68 0.52
CA VAL A 26 -17.79 15.33 1.40
C VAL A 26 -16.58 16.17 1.02
N ALA A 27 -15.91 16.78 2.00
CA ALA A 27 -14.83 17.72 1.76
C ALA A 27 -13.55 17.08 1.19
N THR A 28 -13.26 15.82 1.50
CA THR A 28 -12.07 15.14 0.97
C THR A 28 -12.37 14.47 -0.38
N PRO A 29 -11.43 14.53 -1.34
CA PRO A 29 -11.69 14.02 -2.68
C PRO A 29 -11.34 12.53 -2.83
N TRP A 30 -10.68 11.93 -1.83
CA TRP A 30 -10.08 10.59 -1.87
C TRP A 30 -11.09 9.50 -1.56
N TRP A 31 -11.40 8.65 -2.54
CA TRP A 31 -12.49 7.67 -2.45
C TRP A 31 -12.34 6.69 -1.28
N GLN A 32 -11.10 6.36 -0.89
CA GLN A 32 -10.80 5.46 0.22
C GLN A 32 -11.12 6.04 1.61
N ASP A 33 -11.28 7.36 1.75
CA ASP A 33 -11.58 8.00 3.03
C ASP A 33 -13.01 7.70 3.47
N ALA A 34 -13.17 6.85 4.49
CA ALA A 34 -14.47 6.46 5.03
C ALA A 34 -14.95 7.42 6.12
N GLU A 35 -14.05 7.93 6.96
CA GLU A 35 -14.41 8.80 8.09
C GLU A 35 -15.28 10.01 7.69
N PRO A 36 -14.95 10.75 6.60
CA PRO A 36 -15.76 11.90 6.19
C PRO A 36 -17.14 11.49 5.66
N ILE A 37 -17.28 10.27 5.12
CA ILE A 37 -18.57 9.71 4.68
C ILE A 37 -19.44 9.41 5.90
N VAL A 38 -18.90 8.71 6.90
CA VAL A 38 -19.62 8.37 8.15
C VAL A 38 -20.11 9.63 8.84
N ARG A 39 -19.24 10.64 8.97
CA ARG A 39 -19.58 11.95 9.53
C ARG A 39 -20.68 12.66 8.74
N GLY A 40 -20.56 12.66 7.40
CA GLY A 40 -21.55 13.28 6.52
C GLY A 40 -22.91 12.59 6.59
N ALA A 41 -22.96 11.26 6.65
CA ALA A 41 -24.19 10.49 6.80
C ALA A 41 -24.93 10.83 8.09
N ARG A 42 -24.20 10.92 9.22
CA ARG A 42 -24.76 11.39 10.50
C ARG A 42 -25.31 12.80 10.39
N GLN A 43 -24.56 13.73 9.78
CA GLN A 43 -24.94 15.14 9.70
C GLN A 43 -26.15 15.39 8.77
N HIS A 44 -26.18 14.74 7.61
CA HIS A 44 -27.18 15.01 6.57
C HIS A 44 -28.41 14.11 6.67
N HIS A 45 -28.27 12.90 7.22
CA HIS A 45 -29.32 11.89 7.26
C HIS A 45 -29.63 11.37 8.66
N GLY A 46 -28.82 11.68 9.67
CA GLY A 46 -29.01 11.14 11.03
C GLY A 46 -28.75 9.64 11.13
N VAL A 47 -27.95 9.08 10.21
CA VAL A 47 -27.69 7.64 10.10
C VAL A 47 -26.28 7.31 10.56
N GLU A 48 -26.17 6.34 11.48
CA GLU A 48 -24.93 5.64 11.79
C GLU A 48 -24.74 4.49 10.80
N LEU A 49 -23.54 4.35 10.24
CA LEU A 49 -23.24 3.33 9.24
C LEU A 49 -21.77 2.94 9.23
N THR A 50 -21.47 1.85 8.54
CA THR A 50 -20.11 1.44 8.15
C THR A 50 -20.00 1.41 6.63
N VAL A 51 -19.00 2.10 6.05
CA VAL A 51 -18.75 2.07 4.61
C VAL A 51 -18.07 0.75 4.25
N LEU A 52 -18.65 -0.02 3.33
CA LEU A 52 -18.11 -1.30 2.91
C LEU A 52 -17.15 -1.14 1.73
N ARG A 53 -17.65 -0.62 0.59
CA ARG A 53 -16.89 -0.52 -0.67
C ARG A 53 -17.44 0.54 -1.61
N VAL A 54 -16.66 0.88 -2.63
CA VAL A 54 -17.16 1.66 -3.76
C VAL A 54 -17.99 0.76 -4.69
N LEU A 55 -19.11 1.30 -5.18
CA LEU A 55 -19.93 0.63 -6.21
C LEU A 55 -19.63 1.19 -7.59
N GLU A 56 -19.57 2.52 -7.71
CA GLU A 56 -19.33 3.23 -8.96
C GLU A 56 -18.85 4.65 -8.67
N GLY A 57 -18.09 5.22 -9.60
CA GLY A 57 -17.71 6.63 -9.61
C GLY A 57 -17.96 7.25 -10.98
N GLU A 58 -18.34 8.52 -10.99
CA GLU A 58 -18.53 9.32 -12.21
C GLU A 58 -17.22 9.47 -12.99
N LEU A 59 -16.12 9.68 -12.27
CA LEU A 59 -14.78 9.77 -12.84
C LEU A 59 -14.20 8.38 -13.07
N PRO A 60 -13.31 8.19 -14.07
CA PRO A 60 -12.69 6.91 -14.35
C PRO A 60 -11.69 6.44 -13.27
N SER A 61 -11.26 7.35 -12.39
CA SER A 61 -10.34 7.10 -11.29
C SER A 61 -10.52 8.20 -10.23
N PRO A 62 -10.13 7.97 -8.97
CA PRO A 62 -9.99 9.05 -7.99
C PRO A 62 -8.95 10.10 -8.46
N PRO A 63 -8.96 11.32 -7.88
CA PRO A 63 -9.84 11.78 -6.81
C PRO A 63 -11.02 12.66 -7.31
N GLY A 64 -12.05 12.84 -6.47
CA GLY A 64 -13.20 13.73 -6.72
C GLY A 64 -14.40 13.06 -7.40
N GLY A 65 -15.30 13.88 -7.97
CA GLY A 65 -16.50 13.42 -8.70
C GLY A 65 -17.67 13.01 -7.80
N SER A 66 -18.74 12.50 -8.42
CA SER A 66 -19.81 11.79 -7.72
C SER A 66 -19.46 10.32 -7.55
N VAL A 67 -19.63 9.77 -6.35
CA VAL A 67 -19.26 8.39 -6.01
C VAL A 67 -20.36 7.72 -5.20
N THR A 68 -20.77 6.53 -5.64
CA THR A 68 -21.75 5.69 -4.93
C THR A 68 -20.99 4.63 -4.12
N TYR A 69 -21.31 4.51 -2.83
CA TYR A 69 -20.75 3.50 -1.93
C TYR A 69 -21.83 2.57 -1.43
N LEU A 70 -21.43 1.34 -1.11
CA LEU A 70 -22.20 0.43 -0.28
C LEU A 70 -21.89 0.69 1.19
N ALA A 71 -22.91 0.82 2.02
CA ALA A 71 -22.78 1.00 3.46
C ALA A 71 -23.73 0.08 4.23
N GLU A 72 -23.25 -0.44 5.34
CA GLU A 72 -24.03 -1.26 6.28
C GLU A 72 -24.64 -0.40 7.39
N VAL A 73 -25.91 -0.67 7.71
CA VAL A 73 -26.63 -0.06 8.85
C VAL A 73 -27.23 -1.16 9.71
N THR A 74 -27.22 -0.95 11.03
CA THR A 74 -27.82 -1.90 11.99
C THR A 74 -29.27 -1.57 12.33
N GLU A 75 -29.67 -0.31 12.14
CA GLU A 75 -31.02 0.16 12.43
C GLU A 75 -31.81 0.38 11.13
N PRO A 76 -33.14 0.23 11.13
CA PRO A 76 -33.96 0.52 9.96
C PRO A 76 -33.83 1.98 9.50
N VAL A 77 -33.50 2.17 8.22
CA VAL A 77 -33.40 3.49 7.59
C VAL A 77 -34.40 3.59 6.45
N ALA A 78 -35.20 4.66 6.44
CA ALA A 78 -36.05 4.96 5.29
C ALA A 78 -35.17 5.40 4.11
N ALA A 79 -35.22 4.64 3.01
CA ALA A 79 -34.39 4.88 1.83
C ALA A 79 -35.20 4.75 0.54
N GLU A 80 -34.74 5.44 -0.51
CA GLU A 80 -35.35 5.35 -1.84
C GLU A 80 -34.93 4.05 -2.53
N PRO A 81 -35.77 3.47 -3.42
CA PRO A 81 -35.36 2.30 -4.18
C PRO A 81 -34.07 2.55 -4.97
N TRP A 82 -33.09 1.66 -4.82
CA TRP A 82 -31.88 1.68 -5.63
C TRP A 82 -32.05 0.72 -6.82
N PRO A 83 -31.84 1.17 -8.07
CA PRO A 83 -32.09 0.35 -9.26
C PRO A 83 -30.96 -0.62 -9.62
N GLY A 84 -29.82 -0.57 -8.92
CA GLY A 84 -28.66 -1.42 -9.21
C GLY A 84 -28.73 -2.82 -8.58
N HIS A 85 -27.65 -3.59 -8.76
CA HIS A 85 -27.49 -4.94 -8.22
C HIS A 85 -26.25 -5.06 -7.33
N LEU A 86 -26.40 -5.71 -6.18
CA LEU A 86 -25.28 -6.03 -5.28
C LEU A 86 -24.76 -7.45 -5.57
N ASP A 87 -24.25 -7.65 -6.79
CA ASP A 87 -23.74 -8.95 -7.18
C ASP A 87 -22.54 -9.38 -6.34
N GLU A 88 -22.44 -10.67 -6.07
CA GLU A 88 -21.29 -11.24 -5.39
C GLU A 88 -20.06 -11.37 -6.30
N HIS A 89 -18.88 -11.17 -5.72
CA HIS A 89 -17.62 -11.32 -6.45
C HIS A 89 -16.60 -12.13 -5.63
N ARG A 90 -15.92 -13.08 -6.28
CA ARG A 90 -14.96 -13.98 -5.61
C ARG A 90 -13.75 -13.27 -5.01
N LEU A 91 -13.36 -12.12 -5.59
CA LEU A 91 -12.26 -11.28 -5.13
C LEU A 91 -12.71 -10.16 -4.17
N ARG A 92 -13.96 -10.16 -3.72
CA ARG A 92 -14.44 -9.18 -2.75
C ARG A 92 -13.82 -9.45 -1.38
N GLN A 93 -13.17 -8.41 -0.86
CA GLN A 93 -12.48 -8.43 0.42
C GLN A 93 -13.45 -8.62 1.60
N SER A 94 -12.95 -9.12 2.74
CA SER A 94 -13.79 -9.44 3.90
C SER A 94 -14.54 -8.21 4.42
N TRP A 95 -13.86 -7.07 4.57
CA TRP A 95 -14.44 -5.81 5.07
C TRP A 95 -15.40 -5.14 4.07
N ALA A 96 -15.39 -5.56 2.81
CA ALA A 96 -16.30 -5.09 1.76
C ALA A 96 -17.63 -5.88 1.73
N ARG A 97 -17.78 -6.89 2.60
CA ARG A 97 -18.99 -7.73 2.73
C ARG A 97 -19.81 -7.29 3.93
N PRO A 98 -21.16 -7.41 3.86
CA PRO A 98 -22.02 -7.31 5.03
C PRO A 98 -21.53 -8.23 6.16
N GLY A 99 -21.50 -7.73 7.39
CA GLY A 99 -20.99 -8.39 8.59
C GLY A 99 -19.46 -8.46 8.71
N GLY A 100 -18.72 -8.17 7.64
CA GLY A 100 -17.26 -8.25 7.60
C GLY A 100 -16.57 -7.33 8.62
N PRO A 101 -16.82 -6.01 8.59
CA PRO A 101 -16.24 -5.08 9.56
C PRO A 101 -16.56 -5.44 11.02
N THR A 102 -17.78 -5.92 11.29
CA THR A 102 -18.19 -6.37 12.63
C THR A 102 -17.35 -7.55 13.10
N ALA A 103 -17.04 -8.51 12.22
CA ALA A 103 -16.15 -9.63 12.55
C ALA A 103 -14.71 -9.17 12.84
N ASP A 104 -14.19 -8.24 12.05
CA ASP A 104 -12.84 -7.70 12.23
C ASP A 104 -12.71 -6.89 13.53
N LEU A 105 -13.70 -6.06 13.84
CA LEU A 105 -13.77 -5.34 15.12
C LEU A 105 -13.91 -6.31 16.29
N THR A 106 -14.73 -7.35 16.19
CA THR A 106 -14.89 -8.35 17.27
C THR A 106 -13.56 -9.03 17.62
N TRP A 107 -12.78 -9.40 16.59
CA TRP A 107 -11.42 -9.93 16.77
C TRP A 107 -10.52 -8.91 17.49
N ALA A 108 -10.45 -7.67 17.00
CA ALA A 108 -9.58 -6.64 17.58
C ALA A 108 -9.93 -6.33 19.04
N LEU A 109 -11.21 -6.24 19.36
CA LEU A 109 -11.68 -5.99 20.73
C LEU A 109 -11.36 -7.14 21.68
N THR A 110 -11.34 -8.38 21.17
CA THR A 110 -10.90 -9.54 21.96
C THR A 110 -9.40 -9.45 22.27
N ALA A 111 -8.57 -9.19 21.25
CA ALA A 111 -7.13 -9.03 21.40
C ALA A 111 -6.74 -7.86 22.34
N LEU A 112 -7.48 -6.74 22.29
CA LEU A 112 -7.28 -5.62 23.21
C LEU A 112 -7.60 -6.00 24.67
N ARG A 113 -8.72 -6.71 24.91
CA ARG A 113 -9.11 -7.17 26.25
C ARG A 113 -8.08 -8.10 26.87
N GLU A 114 -7.51 -9.02 26.09
CA GLU A 114 -6.45 -9.92 26.54
C GLU A 114 -5.18 -9.16 27.00
N ARG A 115 -4.99 -7.95 26.49
CA ARG A 115 -3.90 -7.04 26.86
C ARG A 115 -4.31 -6.00 27.92
N ASN A 116 -5.49 -6.14 28.53
CA ASN A 116 -6.07 -5.19 29.48
C ASN A 116 -6.26 -3.77 28.91
N LEU A 117 -6.38 -3.63 27.59
CA LEU A 117 -6.74 -2.38 26.92
C LEU A 117 -8.26 -2.37 26.69
N GLN A 118 -8.94 -1.41 27.31
CA GLN A 118 -10.38 -1.22 27.15
C GLN A 118 -10.65 0.00 26.27
N LEU A 119 -11.70 -0.09 25.45
CA LEU A 119 -12.18 1.05 24.68
C LEU A 119 -12.68 2.16 25.61
N THR A 120 -12.35 3.39 25.26
CA THR A 120 -12.85 4.62 25.90
C THR A 120 -13.92 5.33 25.07
N GLY A 121 -14.13 4.88 23.83
CA GLY A 121 -15.13 5.40 22.90
C GLY A 121 -15.45 4.39 21.79
N PRO A 122 -16.37 4.71 20.88
CA PRO A 122 -16.69 3.85 19.74
C PRO A 122 -15.48 3.72 18.79
N PRO A 123 -15.30 2.56 18.13
CA PRO A 123 -14.40 2.45 16.98
C PRO A 123 -14.72 3.48 15.89
N GLU A 124 -13.68 4.05 15.29
CA GLU A 124 -13.80 5.04 14.22
C GLU A 124 -13.27 4.46 12.91
N GLN A 125 -14.13 4.34 11.90
CA GLN A 125 -13.72 3.90 10.58
C GLN A 125 -12.94 5.02 9.86
N VAL A 126 -11.69 4.75 9.48
CA VAL A 126 -10.82 5.72 8.79
C VAL A 126 -10.84 5.50 7.29
N ARG A 127 -10.59 4.26 6.83
CA ARG A 127 -10.53 3.89 5.41
C ARG A 127 -11.26 2.59 5.13
N SER A 128 -11.82 2.50 3.93
CA SER A 128 -12.27 1.23 3.35
C SER A 128 -12.04 1.26 1.84
N TRP A 129 -11.14 0.42 1.35
CA TRP A 129 -10.77 0.32 -0.06
C TRP A 129 -10.09 -1.02 -0.36
N ASN A 130 -9.58 -1.17 -1.58
CA ASN A 130 -9.07 -2.43 -2.12
C ASN A 130 -7.79 -2.96 -1.46
N LEU A 131 -6.97 -2.07 -0.87
CA LEU A 131 -5.71 -2.47 -0.22
C LEU A 131 -5.82 -2.56 1.31
N SER A 132 -6.84 -1.97 1.93
CA SER A 132 -7.06 -2.17 3.36
C SER A 132 -8.43 -1.69 3.88
N SER A 133 -8.81 -2.16 5.06
CA SER A 133 -9.71 -1.46 5.99
C SER A 133 -8.90 -0.91 7.16
N LEU A 134 -9.19 0.31 7.61
CA LEU A 134 -8.47 0.95 8.70
C LEU A 134 -9.42 1.54 9.73
N TRP A 135 -9.19 1.21 11.01
CA TRP A 135 -9.99 1.66 12.14
C TRP A 135 -9.11 2.22 13.25
N ARG A 136 -9.55 3.33 13.86
CA ARG A 136 -9.01 3.81 15.13
C ARG A 136 -9.86 3.27 16.28
N LEU A 137 -9.19 2.77 17.30
CA LEU A 137 -9.77 2.16 18.48
C LEU A 137 -9.30 2.96 19.70
N PRO A 138 -10.08 3.95 20.17
CA PRO A 138 -9.68 4.77 21.31
C PRO A 138 -9.64 3.91 22.57
N THR A 139 -8.49 3.87 23.25
CA THR A 139 -8.30 3.15 24.52
C THR A 139 -7.84 4.08 25.64
N ALA A 140 -7.70 3.55 26.86
CA ALA A 140 -7.15 4.34 27.96
C ALA A 140 -5.65 4.62 27.72
N GLY A 141 -5.31 5.89 27.47
CA GLY A 141 -3.92 6.37 27.37
C GLY A 141 -3.26 6.21 25.99
N GLN A 142 -3.93 5.61 25.01
CA GLN A 142 -3.46 5.53 23.62
C GLN A 142 -4.60 5.27 22.63
N THR A 143 -4.33 5.43 21.34
CA THR A 143 -5.22 4.99 20.25
C THR A 143 -4.63 3.78 19.52
N ALA A 144 -5.27 2.61 19.63
CA ALA A 144 -4.88 1.45 18.83
C ALA A 144 -5.42 1.56 17.40
N CYS A 145 -4.74 0.95 16.44
CA CYS A 145 -5.11 0.95 15.03
C CYS A 145 -5.32 -0.49 14.55
N LEU A 146 -6.52 -0.78 14.04
CA LEU A 146 -6.80 -2.04 13.34
C LEU A 146 -6.65 -1.79 11.84
N LYS A 147 -5.72 -2.50 11.20
CA LYS A 147 -5.55 -2.59 9.76
C LYS A 147 -5.93 -4.01 9.32
N VAL A 148 -6.82 -4.12 8.34
CA VAL A 148 -7.17 -5.40 7.70
C VAL A 148 -6.74 -5.32 6.25
N VAL A 149 -5.94 -6.28 5.78
CA VAL A 149 -5.31 -6.26 4.46
C VAL A 149 -5.75 -7.44 3.60
N PRO A 150 -5.67 -7.32 2.26
CA PRO A 150 -6.09 -8.39 1.36
C PRO A 150 -5.19 -9.62 1.51
N PRO A 151 -5.63 -10.80 1.04
CA PRO A 151 -4.86 -12.05 1.17
C PRO A 151 -3.44 -11.98 0.61
N PHE A 152 -3.20 -11.19 -0.44
CA PHE A 152 -1.87 -11.02 -1.02
C PHE A 152 -0.90 -10.20 -0.14
N PHE A 153 -1.41 -9.52 0.90
CA PHE A 153 -0.63 -8.84 1.95
C PHE A 153 -0.68 -9.57 3.30
N ALA A 154 -1.17 -10.82 3.35
CA ALA A 154 -1.34 -11.57 4.60
C ALA A 154 -0.01 -11.83 5.36
N HIS A 155 1.14 -11.60 4.72
CA HIS A 155 2.46 -11.68 5.35
C HIS A 155 2.75 -10.48 6.29
N GLU A 156 2.05 -9.35 6.16
CA GLU A 156 2.37 -8.09 6.87
C GLU A 156 2.43 -8.28 8.40
N GLY A 157 1.45 -8.97 8.99
CA GLY A 157 1.40 -9.17 10.44
C GLY A 157 2.54 -10.03 10.98
N GLU A 158 2.85 -11.14 10.31
CA GLU A 158 3.96 -12.02 10.72
C GLU A 158 5.32 -11.35 10.46
N LEU A 159 5.48 -10.61 9.35
CA LEU A 159 6.68 -9.83 9.11
C LEU A 159 6.89 -8.79 10.22
N LEU A 160 5.87 -8.00 10.56
CA LEU A 160 5.95 -7.04 11.66
C LEU A 160 6.31 -7.72 12.99
N ALA A 161 5.84 -8.95 13.24
CA ALA A 161 6.21 -9.72 14.42
C ALA A 161 7.72 -10.06 14.42
N ARG A 162 8.30 -10.38 13.26
CA ARG A 162 9.75 -10.64 13.11
C ARG A 162 10.62 -9.39 13.19
N LEU A 163 10.07 -8.23 12.82
CA LEU A 163 10.78 -6.95 12.84
C LEU A 163 10.69 -6.21 14.19
N GLN A 164 9.97 -6.77 15.18
CA GLN A 164 9.86 -6.14 16.50
C GLN A 164 11.24 -5.89 17.13
N GLY A 165 11.40 -4.71 17.73
CA GLY A 165 12.69 -4.20 18.20
C GLY A 165 13.38 -3.28 17.21
N GLY A 166 12.97 -3.30 15.94
CA GLY A 166 13.37 -2.35 14.91
C GLY A 166 12.45 -1.12 14.79
N PRO A 167 12.67 -0.27 13.77
CA PRO A 167 11.92 0.96 13.52
C PRO A 167 10.57 0.68 12.82
N VAL A 168 9.77 -0.22 13.39
CA VAL A 168 8.47 -0.67 12.85
C VAL A 168 7.34 -0.44 13.85
N PRO A 169 6.06 -0.42 13.40
CA PRO A 169 4.92 -0.29 14.29
C PRO A 169 4.94 -1.35 15.41
N ALA A 170 4.65 -0.91 16.63
CA ALA A 170 4.52 -1.81 17.76
C ALA A 170 3.27 -2.69 17.57
N LEU A 171 3.48 -4.00 17.46
CA LEU A 171 2.43 -4.96 17.15
C LEU A 171 1.72 -5.41 18.43
N LEU A 172 0.40 -5.17 18.50
CA LEU A 172 -0.44 -5.66 19.60
C LEU A 172 -0.96 -7.07 19.32
N ALA A 173 -1.40 -7.36 18.10
CA ALA A 173 -1.84 -8.69 17.69
C ALA A 173 -1.89 -8.80 16.16
N HIS A 174 -1.84 -10.01 15.62
CA HIS A 174 -2.11 -10.28 14.21
C HIS A 174 -2.79 -11.66 14.04
N ASP A 175 -3.58 -11.80 12.98
CA ASP A 175 -4.23 -13.05 12.59
C ASP A 175 -4.55 -13.01 11.09
N GLY A 176 -3.77 -13.75 10.29
CA GLY A 176 -3.82 -13.64 8.83
C GLY A 176 -3.66 -12.19 8.36
N GLY A 177 -4.64 -11.68 7.61
CA GLY A 177 -4.66 -10.29 7.14
C GLY A 177 -5.06 -9.24 8.19
N ARG A 178 -5.33 -9.61 9.44
CA ARG A 178 -5.65 -8.65 10.50
C ARG A 178 -4.39 -8.26 11.25
N VAL A 179 -4.16 -6.96 11.39
CA VAL A 179 -3.01 -6.39 12.10
C VAL A 179 -3.53 -5.33 13.08
N LEU A 180 -3.25 -5.52 14.36
CA LEU A 180 -3.59 -4.58 15.43
C LEU A 180 -2.31 -3.93 15.95
N LEU A 181 -2.21 -2.62 15.79
CA LEU A 181 -1.04 -1.81 16.08
C LEU A 181 -1.30 -0.88 17.26
N ALA A 182 -0.26 -0.61 18.04
CA ALA A 182 -0.29 0.45 19.04
C ALA A 182 -0.28 1.83 18.38
N GLU A 183 -0.49 2.87 19.18
CA GLU A 183 -0.34 4.24 18.71
C GLU A 183 1.09 4.51 18.26
N ILE A 184 1.23 5.22 17.16
CA ILE A 184 2.52 5.67 16.64
C ILE A 184 2.60 7.18 16.90
N ALA A 185 3.44 7.54 17.86
CA ALA A 185 3.66 8.95 18.21
C ALA A 185 4.31 9.73 17.06
N GLY A 186 4.19 11.06 17.11
CA GLY A 186 4.76 11.96 16.11
C GLY A 186 3.83 12.29 14.96
N GLU A 187 4.39 12.75 13.85
CA GLU A 187 3.70 13.25 12.65
C GLU A 187 4.12 12.47 11.41
N ASP A 188 3.27 12.47 10.37
CA ASP A 188 3.62 11.87 9.08
C ASP A 188 4.65 12.75 8.37
N LEU A 189 5.75 12.17 7.92
CA LEU A 189 6.96 12.90 7.55
C LEU A 189 7.03 13.22 6.04
N TYR A 190 5.90 13.52 5.40
CA TYR A 190 5.81 13.85 3.96
C TYR A 190 6.80 14.92 3.52
N GLU A 191 6.94 15.98 4.33
CA GLU A 191 7.77 17.15 4.03
C GLU A 191 9.14 17.11 4.72
N ALA A 192 9.62 15.91 5.08
CA ALA A 192 10.92 15.74 5.75
C ALA A 192 12.02 16.49 4.98
N GLN A 193 12.93 17.16 5.71
CA GLN A 193 14.08 17.88 5.18
C GLN A 193 15.38 17.27 5.70
N GLU A 194 16.55 17.76 5.28
CA GLU A 194 17.81 17.37 5.95
C GLU A 194 17.84 17.90 7.40
N PRO A 195 18.45 17.19 8.37
CA PRO A 195 19.16 15.91 8.23
C PRO A 195 18.25 14.66 8.28
N LEU A 196 16.94 14.84 8.39
CA LEU A 196 15.97 13.76 8.58
C LEU A 196 15.89 12.81 7.39
N ARG A 197 16.00 13.30 6.14
CA ARG A 197 16.06 12.43 4.95
C ARG A 197 17.24 11.47 5.00
N SER A 198 18.43 11.96 5.34
CA SER A 198 19.62 11.12 5.52
C SER A 198 19.43 10.09 6.64
N ALA A 199 18.78 10.48 7.75
CA ALA A 199 18.47 9.57 8.85
C ALA A 199 17.48 8.46 8.45
N MET A 200 16.48 8.77 7.60
CA MET A 200 15.56 7.76 7.05
C MET A 200 16.29 6.72 6.21
N VAL A 201 17.19 7.18 5.33
CA VAL A 201 18.00 6.29 4.48
C VAL A 201 18.91 5.40 5.32
N THR A 202 19.63 5.96 6.29
CA THR A 202 20.47 5.17 7.21
C THR A 202 19.63 4.14 7.97
N MET A 203 18.45 4.51 8.46
CA MET A 203 17.55 3.59 9.15
C MET A 203 17.16 2.39 8.27
N LEU A 204 16.79 2.63 7.00
CA LEU A 204 16.46 1.53 6.10
C LEU A 204 17.69 0.68 5.77
N VAL A 205 18.84 1.29 5.47
CA VAL A 205 20.07 0.55 5.14
C VAL A 205 20.51 -0.33 6.31
N ASP A 206 20.47 0.17 7.55
CA ASP A 206 20.81 -0.62 8.74
C ASP A 206 19.84 -1.80 8.91
N LEU A 207 18.53 -1.59 8.71
CA LEU A 207 17.53 -2.65 8.76
C LEU A 207 17.75 -3.71 7.65
N GLN A 208 17.99 -3.26 6.42
CA GLN A 208 18.27 -4.15 5.29
C GLN A 208 19.58 -4.92 5.50
N ALA A 209 20.60 -4.29 6.09
CA ALA A 209 21.87 -4.95 6.38
C ALA A 209 21.71 -6.06 7.44
N GLU A 210 20.86 -5.86 8.45
CA GLU A 210 20.55 -6.89 9.46
C GLU A 210 19.91 -8.16 8.85
N TRP A 211 19.14 -7.99 7.76
CA TRP A 211 18.46 -9.09 7.08
C TRP A 211 19.26 -9.73 5.95
N MET A 212 20.48 -9.25 5.67
CA MET A 212 21.37 -9.89 4.71
C MET A 212 21.70 -11.32 5.15
N GLY A 213 21.62 -12.27 4.21
CA GLY A 213 21.88 -13.69 4.49
C GLY A 213 20.75 -14.42 5.21
N ARG A 214 19.60 -13.76 5.45
CA ARG A 214 18.42 -14.33 6.11
C ARG A 214 17.25 -14.54 5.14
N VAL A 215 17.55 -14.70 3.85
CA VAL A 215 16.57 -14.86 2.76
C VAL A 215 15.63 -16.05 2.99
N ASP A 216 16.14 -17.17 3.50
CA ASP A 216 15.32 -18.36 3.77
C ASP A 216 14.27 -18.09 4.87
N GLU A 217 14.59 -17.24 5.86
CA GLU A 217 13.61 -16.82 6.87
C GLU A 217 12.51 -15.96 6.25
N LEU A 218 12.85 -15.07 5.33
CA LEU A 218 11.89 -14.23 4.62
C LEU A 218 11.00 -15.06 3.68
N LEU A 219 11.56 -16.03 2.95
CA LEU A 219 10.79 -16.94 2.10
C LEU A 219 9.77 -17.75 2.93
N ALA A 220 10.13 -18.14 4.15
CA ALA A 220 9.22 -18.84 5.05
C ALA A 220 8.00 -17.98 5.48
N LEU A 221 8.07 -16.65 5.33
CA LEU A 221 6.95 -15.72 5.57
C LEU A 221 6.02 -15.57 4.35
N ASN A 222 6.33 -16.22 3.22
CA ASN A 222 5.64 -16.06 1.94
C ASN A 222 5.68 -14.63 1.38
N LEU A 223 6.80 -13.92 1.61
CA LEU A 223 7.08 -12.64 0.97
C LEU A 223 7.18 -12.81 -0.57
N PRO A 224 6.71 -11.83 -1.35
CA PRO A 224 6.99 -11.74 -2.79
C PRO A 224 8.49 -11.90 -3.10
N ASP A 225 8.80 -12.74 -4.08
CA ASP A 225 10.16 -12.97 -4.56
C ASP A 225 10.49 -12.03 -5.72
N TRP A 226 11.31 -11.03 -5.45
CA TRP A 226 11.80 -10.05 -6.42
C TRP A 226 13.26 -10.27 -6.80
N ARG A 227 13.77 -11.50 -6.61
CA ARG A 227 15.10 -11.90 -7.07
C ARG A 227 15.08 -12.21 -8.56
N GLY A 228 16.28 -12.28 -9.14
CA GLY A 228 16.51 -12.24 -10.59
C GLY A 228 15.53 -13.04 -11.46
N PRO A 229 15.47 -14.37 -11.33
CA PRO A 229 14.63 -15.20 -12.20
C PRO A 229 13.13 -14.94 -12.07
N ALA A 230 12.61 -14.89 -10.84
CA ALA A 230 11.18 -14.69 -10.58
C ALA A 230 10.71 -13.30 -11.05
N LEU A 231 11.53 -12.27 -10.78
CA LEU A 231 11.23 -10.90 -11.21
C LEU A 231 11.28 -10.76 -12.73
N ALA A 232 12.24 -11.40 -13.40
CA ALA A 232 12.36 -11.34 -14.86
C ALA A 232 11.15 -11.96 -15.56
N GLU A 233 10.69 -13.13 -15.10
CA GLU A 233 9.48 -13.78 -15.60
C GLU A 233 8.24 -12.89 -15.42
N ALA A 234 8.06 -12.33 -14.21
CA ALA A 234 6.92 -11.47 -13.91
C ALA A 234 6.90 -10.18 -14.75
N ILE A 235 8.06 -9.54 -14.94
CA ILE A 235 8.20 -8.36 -15.81
C ILE A 235 7.85 -8.72 -17.26
N GLY A 236 8.37 -9.85 -17.77
CA GLY A 236 8.06 -10.32 -19.12
C GLY A 236 6.56 -10.51 -19.36
N ALA A 237 5.87 -11.15 -18.42
CA ALA A 237 4.43 -11.39 -18.49
C ALA A 237 3.62 -10.08 -18.51
N VAL A 238 4.00 -9.08 -17.73
CA VAL A 238 3.29 -7.78 -17.69
C VAL A 238 3.58 -6.94 -18.93
N VAL A 239 4.81 -6.95 -19.44
CA VAL A 239 5.15 -6.30 -20.72
C VAL A 239 4.38 -6.91 -21.88
N GLU A 240 4.22 -8.23 -21.92
CA GLU A 240 3.41 -8.91 -22.94
C GLU A 240 1.93 -8.50 -22.84
N ARG A 241 1.36 -8.54 -21.63
CA ARG A 241 -0.05 -8.25 -21.37
C ARG A 241 -0.43 -6.81 -21.70
N VAL A 242 0.36 -5.84 -21.23
CA VAL A 242 0.07 -4.40 -21.33
C VAL A 242 0.65 -3.80 -22.61
N GLY A 243 1.61 -4.47 -23.25
CA GLY A 243 2.27 -4.02 -24.47
C GLY A 243 1.37 -3.51 -25.60
N PRO A 244 0.18 -4.10 -25.87
CA PRO A 244 -0.78 -3.59 -26.85
C PRO A 244 -1.32 -2.18 -26.56
N GLU A 245 -1.28 -1.72 -25.30
CA GLU A 245 -1.74 -0.40 -24.87
C GLU A 245 -0.62 0.68 -24.94
N LEU A 246 0.62 0.26 -25.23
CA LEU A 246 1.78 1.15 -25.29
C LEU A 246 2.05 1.64 -26.71
N SER A 247 2.83 2.71 -26.83
CA SER A 247 3.29 3.18 -28.14
C SER A 247 4.18 2.12 -28.82
N GLY A 248 4.18 2.08 -30.16
CA GLY A 248 5.04 1.13 -30.88
C GLY A 248 6.54 1.31 -30.60
N ARG A 249 6.96 2.51 -30.19
CA ARG A 249 8.34 2.79 -29.76
C ARG A 249 8.61 2.19 -28.38
N ASP A 250 7.73 2.40 -27.42
CA ASP A 250 7.90 1.91 -26.04
C ASP A 250 7.78 0.40 -25.97
N ARG A 251 6.85 -0.18 -26.73
CA ARG A 251 6.73 -1.64 -26.85
C ARG A 251 8.02 -2.29 -27.35
N ARG A 252 8.71 -1.68 -28.34
CA ARG A 252 9.98 -2.21 -28.86
C ARG A 252 11.09 -2.14 -27.81
N VAL A 253 11.31 -0.99 -27.18
CA VAL A 253 12.39 -0.87 -26.17
C VAL A 253 12.15 -1.77 -24.96
N LEU A 254 10.89 -1.96 -24.54
CA LEU A 254 10.56 -2.89 -23.46
C LEU A 254 10.75 -4.35 -23.87
N SER A 255 10.43 -4.70 -25.12
CA SER A 255 10.71 -6.05 -25.64
C SER A 255 12.21 -6.35 -25.65
N ASP A 256 13.04 -5.39 -26.10
CA ASP A 256 14.49 -5.52 -26.10
C ASP A 256 15.04 -5.59 -24.66
N PHE A 257 14.47 -4.80 -23.76
CA PHE A 257 14.78 -4.83 -22.32
C PHE A 257 14.48 -6.19 -21.70
N VAL A 258 13.30 -6.77 -21.95
CA VAL A 258 12.94 -8.11 -21.45
C VAL A 258 13.90 -9.17 -22.00
N ALA A 259 14.26 -9.10 -23.28
CA ALA A 259 15.20 -10.04 -23.89
C ALA A 259 16.61 -10.00 -23.26
N CYS A 260 17.01 -8.85 -22.72
CA CYS A 260 18.31 -8.66 -22.06
C CYS A 260 18.23 -8.63 -20.52
N LEU A 261 17.05 -8.86 -19.94
CA LEU A 261 16.80 -8.63 -18.51
C LEU A 261 17.60 -9.59 -17.62
N GLU A 262 17.70 -10.86 -17.99
CA GLU A 262 18.50 -11.84 -17.24
C GLU A 262 19.98 -11.42 -17.16
N ALA A 263 20.58 -11.04 -18.31
CA ALA A 263 21.96 -10.57 -18.35
C ALA A 263 22.17 -9.31 -17.49
N ARG A 264 21.22 -8.37 -17.55
CA ARG A 264 21.21 -7.18 -16.69
C ARG A 264 21.18 -7.55 -15.20
N LEU A 265 20.36 -8.51 -14.79
CA LEU A 265 20.25 -8.94 -13.40
C LEU A 265 21.51 -9.71 -12.93
N VAL A 266 22.20 -10.41 -13.82
CA VAL A 266 23.54 -10.96 -13.54
C VAL A 266 24.56 -9.84 -13.30
N GLU A 267 24.55 -8.77 -14.09
CA GLU A 267 25.40 -7.60 -13.84
C GLU A 267 25.08 -6.90 -12.52
N VAL A 268 23.79 -6.81 -12.15
CA VAL A 268 23.37 -6.31 -10.82
C VAL A 268 23.97 -7.19 -9.71
N GLY A 269 23.88 -8.51 -9.82
CA GLY A 269 24.48 -9.43 -8.84
C GLY A 269 26.01 -9.28 -8.74
N ALA A 270 26.70 -8.97 -9.84
CA ALA A 270 28.14 -8.72 -9.85
C ALA A 270 28.55 -7.41 -9.13
N CYS A 271 27.59 -6.54 -8.79
CA CYS A 271 27.85 -5.32 -8.00
C CYS A 271 28.08 -5.62 -6.50
N GLY A 272 27.87 -6.85 -6.05
CA GLY A 272 28.31 -7.32 -4.73
C GLY A 272 27.40 -6.97 -3.55
N LEU A 273 26.17 -6.51 -3.80
CA LEU A 273 25.14 -6.35 -2.77
C LEU A 273 24.22 -7.58 -2.78
N PRO A 274 24.13 -8.36 -1.68
CA PRO A 274 23.26 -9.51 -1.61
C PRO A 274 21.79 -9.09 -1.47
N ASP A 275 20.89 -10.00 -1.89
CA ASP A 275 19.46 -9.83 -1.66
C ASP A 275 19.13 -9.79 -0.16
N THR A 276 18.11 -8.99 0.18
CA THR A 276 17.64 -8.76 1.54
C THR A 276 16.14 -8.42 1.55
N LEU A 277 15.61 -8.04 2.72
CA LEU A 277 14.29 -7.48 2.86
C LEU A 277 14.18 -6.16 2.08
N VAL A 278 13.11 -6.01 1.30
CA VAL A 278 12.78 -4.79 0.58
C VAL A 278 11.44 -4.31 1.11
N HIS A 279 11.33 -3.03 1.45
CA HIS A 279 10.10 -2.44 1.96
C HIS A 279 9.00 -2.36 0.89
N GLY A 280 9.37 -2.07 -0.36
CA GLY A 280 8.48 -2.04 -1.51
C GLY A 280 7.92 -0.66 -1.83
N ASP A 281 7.60 0.14 -0.81
CA ASP A 281 7.12 1.52 -0.94
C ASP A 281 7.80 2.49 0.02
N PHE A 282 9.14 2.46 0.10
CA PHE A 282 9.86 3.33 1.04
C PHE A 282 9.92 4.78 0.55
N HIS A 283 9.28 5.69 1.30
CA HIS A 283 9.32 7.13 1.05
C HIS A 283 8.96 7.93 2.31
N PRO A 284 9.28 9.24 2.43
CA PRO A 284 9.10 10.01 3.66
C PRO A 284 7.68 9.96 4.24
N GLY A 285 6.65 9.99 3.39
CA GLY A 285 5.24 9.84 3.80
C GLY A 285 4.84 8.50 4.42
N ASN A 286 5.64 7.44 4.27
CA ASN A 286 5.46 6.16 4.97
C ASN A 286 6.28 6.09 6.26
N LEU A 287 6.86 7.20 6.71
CA LEU A 287 7.46 7.28 8.04
C LEU A 287 6.68 8.23 8.92
N ARG A 288 6.57 7.83 10.18
CA ARG A 288 6.05 8.67 11.26
C ARG A 288 7.09 8.83 12.35
N GLY A 289 7.15 10.01 12.95
CA GLY A 289 8.13 10.29 14.00
C GLY A 289 8.10 11.73 14.50
N ASP A 290 8.96 12.00 15.49
CA ASP A 290 9.12 13.32 16.13
C ASP A 290 10.55 13.87 16.00
N GLY A 291 11.33 13.32 15.06
CA GLY A 291 12.73 13.63 14.84
C GLY A 291 13.71 12.89 15.76
N SER A 292 13.23 12.27 16.85
CA SER A 292 14.04 11.42 17.73
C SER A 292 13.80 9.92 17.49
N MET A 293 12.59 9.56 17.05
CA MET A 293 12.21 8.21 16.65
C MET A 293 11.65 8.23 15.23
N LEU A 294 11.98 7.19 14.44
CA LEU A 294 11.38 6.93 13.14
C LEU A 294 10.70 5.56 13.18
N VAL A 295 9.47 5.52 12.69
CA VAL A 295 8.68 4.30 12.53
C VAL A 295 8.27 4.21 11.07
N LEU A 296 8.73 3.17 10.38
CA LEU A 296 8.42 2.86 8.99
C LEU A 296 7.12 2.04 8.90
N LEU A 297 6.14 2.59 8.22
CA LEU A 297 4.76 2.09 8.10
C LEU A 297 4.56 1.30 6.80
N ASP A 298 3.44 0.59 6.72
CA ASP A 298 2.93 -0.02 5.49
C ASP A 298 3.83 -1.08 4.84
N TRP A 299 4.01 -2.18 5.57
CA TRP A 299 4.82 -3.33 5.17
C TRP A 299 4.11 -4.32 4.24
N GLY A 300 2.91 -4.00 3.75
CA GLY A 300 2.14 -4.88 2.86
C GLY A 300 2.83 -5.11 1.51
N ASP A 301 3.54 -4.10 1.00
CA ASP A 301 4.31 -4.19 -0.25
C ASP A 301 5.67 -4.85 -0.08
N SER A 302 6.03 -5.33 1.11
CA SER A 302 7.36 -5.88 1.35
C SER A 302 7.66 -7.11 0.48
N GLY A 303 8.94 -7.35 0.22
CA GLY A 303 9.40 -8.46 -0.60
C GLY A 303 10.87 -8.79 -0.38
N ILE A 304 11.40 -9.73 -1.16
CA ILE A 304 12.79 -10.17 -1.09
C ILE A 304 13.49 -9.82 -2.40
N GLY A 305 14.60 -9.09 -2.33
CA GLY A 305 15.37 -8.78 -3.53
C GLY A 305 16.52 -7.83 -3.25
N HIS A 306 17.01 -7.20 -4.30
CA HIS A 306 18.14 -6.29 -4.19
C HIS A 306 17.76 -5.04 -3.37
N PRO A 307 18.57 -4.62 -2.37
CA PRO A 307 18.19 -3.55 -1.44
C PRO A 307 17.86 -2.20 -2.12
N LEU A 308 18.57 -1.88 -3.21
CA LEU A 308 18.35 -0.64 -3.97
C LEU A 308 17.03 -0.59 -4.75
N LEU A 309 16.20 -1.65 -4.72
CA LEU A 309 14.84 -1.58 -5.26
C LEU A 309 13.96 -0.57 -4.52
N ASP A 310 14.29 -0.20 -3.27
CA ASP A 310 13.58 0.83 -2.51
C ASP A 310 14.02 2.27 -2.84
N GLU A 311 15.16 2.44 -3.51
CA GLU A 311 15.78 3.75 -3.72
C GLU A 311 14.89 4.68 -4.57
N SER A 312 14.30 4.17 -5.65
CA SER A 312 13.51 4.99 -6.57
C SER A 312 12.26 5.56 -5.90
N ALA A 313 11.59 4.76 -5.05
CA ALA A 313 10.36 5.16 -4.37
C ALA A 313 10.59 6.38 -3.46
N PHE A 314 11.77 6.47 -2.85
CA PHE A 314 12.15 7.59 -1.99
C PHE A 314 12.56 8.82 -2.79
N LEU A 315 13.47 8.64 -3.76
CA LEU A 315 14.02 9.76 -4.53
C LEU A 315 12.99 10.47 -5.39
N ASP A 316 11.95 9.77 -5.83
CA ASP A 316 10.85 10.35 -6.61
C ASP A 316 9.93 11.28 -5.80
N ARG A 317 9.94 11.14 -4.48
CA ARG A 317 9.02 11.82 -3.56
C ARG A 317 9.72 12.88 -2.72
N ILE A 318 10.92 13.30 -3.13
CA ILE A 318 11.64 14.43 -2.54
C ILE A 318 11.90 15.51 -3.59
N PRO A 319 12.14 16.77 -3.17
CA PRO A 319 12.54 17.85 -4.07
C PRO A 319 13.79 17.51 -4.90
N GLY A 320 13.77 17.90 -6.17
CA GLY A 320 14.83 17.54 -7.13
C GLY A 320 16.23 18.06 -6.76
N ASP A 321 16.33 19.17 -6.04
CA ASP A 321 17.59 19.73 -5.53
C ASP A 321 18.21 18.88 -4.40
N ALA A 322 17.43 18.03 -3.72
CA ALA A 322 17.91 17.12 -2.69
C ALA A 322 18.27 15.71 -3.21
N VAL A 323 17.84 15.33 -4.42
CA VAL A 323 18.02 13.97 -4.94
C VAL A 323 19.49 13.56 -5.00
N ALA A 324 20.37 14.45 -5.46
CA ALA A 324 21.79 14.15 -5.59
C ALA A 324 22.47 13.89 -4.24
N SER A 325 22.17 14.70 -3.21
CA SER A 325 22.77 14.53 -1.88
C SER A 325 22.25 13.29 -1.17
N VAL A 326 20.95 13.02 -1.23
CA VAL A 326 20.34 11.83 -0.62
C VAL A 326 20.85 10.55 -1.29
N ARG A 327 20.94 10.53 -2.63
CA ARG A 327 21.50 9.41 -3.39
C ARG A 327 22.94 9.11 -2.99
N GLU A 328 23.78 10.13 -2.91
CA GLU A 328 25.18 9.96 -2.50
C GLU A 328 25.27 9.40 -1.07
N HIS A 329 24.46 9.92 -0.14
CA HIS A 329 24.38 9.38 1.22
C HIS A 329 23.99 7.91 1.22
N TRP A 330 22.96 7.53 0.44
CA TRP A 330 22.51 6.14 0.32
C TRP A 330 23.61 5.21 -0.17
N HIS A 331 24.28 5.58 -1.26
CA HIS A 331 25.37 4.78 -1.82
C HIS A 331 26.56 4.69 -0.85
N SER A 332 26.88 5.79 -0.15
CA SER A 332 27.91 5.81 0.89
C SER A 332 27.59 4.84 2.04
N GLU A 333 26.35 4.80 2.50
CA GLU A 333 25.91 3.87 3.55
C GLU A 333 26.05 2.41 3.10
N TRP A 334 25.72 2.08 1.85
CA TRP A 334 25.95 0.73 1.31
C TRP A 334 27.42 0.36 1.16
N ARG A 335 28.27 1.29 0.71
CA ARG A 335 29.72 1.05 0.68
C ARG A 335 30.30 0.81 2.07
N ARG A 336 29.75 1.48 3.09
CA ARG A 336 30.12 1.30 4.50
C ARG A 336 29.67 -0.06 5.02
N ALA A 337 28.42 -0.46 4.74
CA ALA A 337 27.85 -1.73 5.17
C ALA A 337 28.50 -2.94 4.46
N VAL A 338 28.79 -2.81 3.16
CA VAL A 338 29.37 -3.88 2.31
C VAL A 338 30.57 -3.33 1.54
N PRO A 339 31.78 -3.33 2.14
CA PRO A 339 32.98 -2.85 1.48
C PRO A 339 33.28 -3.58 0.17
N GLY A 340 33.58 -2.83 -0.88
CA GLY A 340 33.85 -3.36 -2.23
C GLY A 340 32.62 -3.56 -3.11
N SER A 341 31.41 -3.30 -2.59
CA SER A 341 30.20 -3.21 -3.40
C SER A 341 30.22 -1.99 -4.34
N GLN A 342 29.39 -2.05 -5.38
CA GLN A 342 29.22 -0.99 -6.40
C GLN A 342 27.76 -0.50 -6.43
N PRO A 343 27.27 0.18 -5.38
CA PRO A 343 25.88 0.60 -5.29
C PRO A 343 25.45 1.53 -6.42
N GLU A 344 26.34 2.43 -6.88
CA GLU A 344 26.07 3.30 -8.03
C GLU A 344 25.72 2.51 -9.29
N ARG A 345 26.56 1.52 -9.61
CA ARG A 345 26.37 0.69 -10.80
C ARG A 345 25.09 -0.15 -10.68
N ALA A 346 24.82 -0.69 -9.48
CA ALA A 346 23.61 -1.43 -9.22
C ALA A 346 22.36 -0.56 -9.38
N ALA A 347 22.35 0.67 -8.83
CA ALA A 347 21.25 1.62 -8.96
C ALA A 347 20.95 1.98 -10.43
N GLU A 348 21.98 2.26 -11.22
CA GLU A 348 21.85 2.54 -12.66
C GLU A 348 21.20 1.37 -13.42
N LEU A 349 21.64 0.14 -13.12
CA LEU A 349 21.11 -1.06 -13.76
C LEU A 349 19.67 -1.36 -13.33
N LEU A 350 19.35 -1.11 -12.06
CA LEU A 350 18.06 -1.38 -11.44
C LEU A 350 16.99 -0.34 -11.75
N ALA A 351 17.34 0.90 -12.11
CA ALA A 351 16.35 1.95 -12.34
C ALA A 351 15.16 1.54 -13.25
N PRO A 352 15.37 0.98 -14.47
CA PRO A 352 14.26 0.48 -15.29
C PRO A 352 13.60 -0.79 -14.71
N VAL A 353 14.35 -1.62 -13.97
CA VAL A 353 13.83 -2.83 -13.31
C VAL A 353 12.87 -2.45 -12.18
N ALA A 354 13.21 -1.47 -11.35
CA ALA A 354 12.37 -0.99 -10.25
C ALA A 354 11.06 -0.39 -10.76
N ALA A 355 11.10 0.37 -11.88
CA ALA A 355 9.90 0.87 -12.54
C ALA A 355 9.04 -0.27 -13.13
N ALA A 356 9.65 -1.26 -13.79
CA ALA A 356 8.92 -2.41 -14.33
C ALA A 356 8.33 -3.30 -13.21
N ARG A 357 9.03 -3.44 -12.07
CA ARG A 357 8.51 -4.11 -10.86
C ARG A 357 7.24 -3.46 -10.35
N GLN A 358 7.16 -2.12 -10.35
CA GLN A 358 5.92 -1.44 -9.95
C GLN A 358 4.75 -1.81 -10.88
N ALA A 359 4.97 -1.92 -12.19
CA ALA A 359 3.94 -2.42 -13.10
C ALA A 359 3.46 -3.84 -12.75
N VAL A 360 4.39 -4.71 -12.30
CA VAL A 360 4.06 -6.06 -11.80
C VAL A 360 3.19 -5.99 -10.55
N ILE A 361 3.55 -5.17 -9.57
CA ILE A 361 2.81 -4.99 -8.32
C ILE A 361 1.37 -4.52 -8.61
N TYR A 362 1.20 -3.45 -9.39
CA TYR A 362 -0.13 -2.94 -9.71
C TYR A 362 -0.95 -3.89 -10.58
N GLN A 363 -0.31 -4.64 -11.49
CA GLN A 363 -1.02 -5.68 -12.24
C GLN A 363 -1.49 -6.81 -11.30
N HIS A 364 -0.66 -7.19 -10.33
CA HIS A 364 -1.05 -8.16 -9.31
C HIS A 364 -2.24 -7.67 -8.47
N PHE A 365 -2.31 -6.38 -8.12
CA PHE A 365 -3.50 -5.82 -7.47
C PHE A 365 -4.75 -5.98 -8.33
N LEU A 366 -4.69 -5.56 -9.60
CA LEU A 366 -5.84 -5.67 -10.52
C LEU A 366 -6.33 -7.12 -10.69
N ASP A 367 -5.41 -8.09 -10.69
CA ASP A 367 -5.71 -9.51 -10.80
C ASP A 367 -6.40 -10.07 -9.54
N ASN A 368 -6.25 -9.41 -8.39
CA ASN A 368 -6.67 -9.90 -7.08
C ASN A 368 -7.69 -9.01 -6.34
N ILE A 369 -8.24 -7.99 -7.00
CA ILE A 369 -9.34 -7.16 -6.48
C ILE A 369 -10.56 -7.20 -7.41
N GLU A 370 -11.75 -6.90 -6.88
CA GLU A 370 -12.97 -6.91 -7.69
C GLU A 370 -13.04 -5.72 -8.67
N PRO A 371 -13.77 -5.84 -9.81
CA PRO A 371 -13.78 -4.83 -10.86
C PRO A 371 -14.22 -3.41 -10.42
N SER A 372 -15.07 -3.28 -9.41
CA SER A 372 -15.47 -1.96 -8.88
C SER A 372 -14.31 -1.21 -8.23
N GLU A 373 -13.27 -1.92 -7.83
CA GLU A 373 -12.05 -1.39 -7.21
C GLU A 373 -10.92 -1.14 -8.24
N HIS A 374 -11.06 -1.61 -9.50
CA HIS A 374 -10.07 -1.34 -10.54
C HIS A 374 -9.78 0.15 -10.81
N PRO A 375 -10.72 1.10 -10.66
CA PRO A 375 -10.44 2.53 -10.86
C PRO A 375 -9.25 3.08 -10.05
N TYR A 376 -8.89 2.47 -8.91
CA TYR A 376 -7.72 2.86 -8.14
C TYR A 376 -6.40 2.62 -8.87
N HIS A 377 -6.31 1.57 -9.70
CA HIS A 377 -5.04 1.08 -10.25
C HIS A 377 -5.02 0.80 -11.75
N ARG A 378 -6.15 0.91 -12.45
CA ARG A 378 -6.29 0.47 -13.86
C ARG A 378 -5.22 1.05 -14.79
N ARG A 379 -4.71 2.25 -14.49
CA ARG A 379 -3.71 2.94 -15.32
C ARG A 379 -2.27 2.72 -14.84
N ASP A 380 -2.08 2.18 -13.65
CA ASP A 380 -0.76 2.09 -13.02
C ASP A 380 0.19 1.15 -13.79
N PRO A 381 -0.22 -0.06 -14.25
CA PRO A 381 0.69 -0.92 -15.01
C PRO A 381 1.22 -0.24 -16.28
N GLN A 382 0.33 0.41 -17.04
CA GLN A 382 0.70 1.16 -18.25
C GLN A 382 1.62 2.34 -17.92
N GLY A 383 1.30 3.11 -16.88
CA GLY A 383 2.10 4.25 -16.44
C GLY A 383 3.52 3.87 -16.04
N TRP A 384 3.65 2.79 -15.26
CA TRP A 384 4.96 2.29 -14.81
C TRP A 384 5.79 1.67 -15.92
N LEU A 385 5.17 0.95 -16.87
CA LEU A 385 5.89 0.51 -18.07
C LEU A 385 6.32 1.68 -18.96
N GLY A 386 5.49 2.72 -19.09
CA GLY A 386 5.87 3.96 -19.76
C GLY A 386 7.08 4.63 -19.11
N ARG A 387 7.14 4.62 -17.77
CA ARG A 387 8.31 5.11 -17.02
C ARG A 387 9.56 4.25 -17.25
N ALA A 388 9.44 2.93 -17.20
CA ALA A 388 10.54 2.02 -17.50
C ALA A 388 11.08 2.27 -18.92
N ALA A 389 10.20 2.43 -19.91
CA ALA A 389 10.58 2.79 -21.28
C ALA A 389 11.31 4.13 -21.36
N ALA A 390 10.84 5.17 -20.64
CA ALA A 390 11.49 6.47 -20.62
C ALA A 390 12.92 6.41 -20.06
N LEU A 391 13.15 5.64 -18.99
CA LEU A 391 14.48 5.41 -18.44
C LEU A 391 15.39 4.69 -19.44
N LEU A 392 14.88 3.68 -20.13
CA LEU A 392 15.63 2.94 -21.14
C LEU A 392 16.03 3.83 -22.33
N HIS A 393 15.10 4.67 -22.82
CA HIS A 393 15.40 5.65 -23.89
C HIS A 393 16.45 6.69 -23.49
N ALA A 394 16.55 7.05 -22.21
CA ALA A 394 17.56 8.01 -21.74
C ALA A 394 18.97 7.42 -21.70
N THR A 395 19.10 6.09 -21.69
CA THR A 395 20.37 5.35 -21.62
C THR A 395 20.77 4.69 -22.95
N ALA A 396 19.89 4.69 -23.94
CA ALA A 396 20.11 4.17 -25.30
C ALA A 396 20.63 5.27 -26.23
#